data_AF-A0A7J9CZV9-F1
#
_entry.id   AF-A0A7J9CZV9-F1
#
_cell.length_a   1.000
_cell.length_b   1.000
_cell.length_c   1.000
_cell.angle_alpha   90.00
_cell.angle_beta   90.00
_cell.angle_gamma   90.00
#
_symmetry.space_group_name_H-M   'P 1'
#
loop_
_entity.id
_entity.type
_entity.pdbx_description
1 polymer ?
#
loop_
_entity_poly.entity_id
_entity_poly.type
_entity_poly.pdbx_seq_one_letter_code
_entity_poly.pdbx_strand_id
1 'polypeptide(L)'
;MLTAFFINIVNCILHFSQDCKICFKEVRLERGSYSCGKLGCKYVVHVNCVLENRTLYRVIKDEKQCEELEEKSMQSSTIRVIEVNEVGEATKIQHFSHQHCLVLADKMEEEIDRKCDGCMLPISNIFYYCSECPFFLHKTCVELPRIKQHWFRQSNATLDFNSFKECDFCSQLCSGFFYRIDSWDMCI
;
A
#
# COMPACT_ATOMS: atom_id res chain seq x y z
N MET A 1 11.67 2.16 -5.97
CA MET A 1 13.15 2.00 -5.99
C MET A 1 13.69 1.00 -4.97
N LEU A 2 14.02 -0.22 -5.41
CA LEU A 2 15.12 -1.02 -4.84
C LEU A 2 16.28 -0.86 -5.83
N THR A 3 17.08 0.19 -5.68
CA THR A 3 18.28 0.39 -6.49
C THR A 3 19.36 -0.54 -5.94
N ALA A 4 19.69 -1.57 -6.72
CA ALA A 4 20.87 -2.38 -6.47
C ALA A 4 22.09 -1.61 -6.97
N PHE A 5 22.83 -0.94 -6.09
CA PHE A 5 24.19 -0.53 -6.38
C PHE A 5 25.13 -0.92 -5.23
N PHE A 6 26.11 -1.75 -5.61
CA PHE A 6 27.48 -1.90 -5.12
C PHE A 6 27.78 -1.88 -3.62
N ILE A 7 28.43 -2.97 -3.23
CA ILE A 7 29.33 -3.13 -2.09
C ILE A 7 30.13 -1.85 -1.86
N ASN A 8 29.94 -1.23 -0.70
CA ASN A 8 30.96 -0.36 -0.12
C ASN A 8 31.08 -0.67 1.38
N ILE A 9 32.24 -1.19 1.74
CA ILE A 9 32.70 -1.37 3.12
C ILE A 9 33.02 0.02 3.64
N VAL A 10 32.20 0.57 4.54
CA VAL A 10 32.65 1.59 5.50
C VAL A 10 31.99 1.32 6.85
N ASN A 11 32.83 0.93 7.81
CA ASN A 11 32.54 0.92 9.24
C ASN A 11 32.10 2.32 9.69
N CYS A 12 30.88 2.46 10.21
CA CYS A 12 30.56 3.42 11.27
C CYS A 12 29.30 2.95 12.03
N ILE A 13 29.49 2.82 13.33
CA ILE A 13 28.55 2.35 14.35
C ILE A 13 27.44 3.40 14.53
N LEU A 14 26.18 3.01 14.32
CA LEU A 14 25.04 3.38 15.16
C LEU A 14 24.00 2.25 15.07
N HIS A 15 23.77 1.57 16.19
CA HIS A 15 22.77 0.51 16.34
C HIS A 15 21.36 1.03 15.99
N PHE A 16 20.88 0.74 14.79
CA PHE A 16 19.45 0.65 14.50
C PHE A 16 19.17 -0.79 14.06
N SER A 17 18.69 -1.63 14.97
CA SER A 17 18.21 -2.96 14.61
C SER A 17 17.00 -2.78 13.70
N GLN A 18 17.15 -3.07 12.40
CA GLN A 18 16.03 -3.12 11.49
C GLN A 18 15.63 -4.58 11.27
N ASP A 19 14.37 -4.90 11.53
CA ASP A 19 13.84 -6.25 11.35
C ASP A 19 13.40 -6.48 9.89
N CYS A 20 13.75 -7.65 9.38
CA CYS A 20 13.37 -8.11 8.05
C CYS A 20 11.85 -8.15 7.93
N LYS A 21 11.28 -7.47 6.95
CA LYS A 21 9.81 -7.43 6.76
C LYS A 21 9.19 -8.73 6.23
N ILE A 22 10.01 -9.75 5.96
CA ILE A 22 9.54 -11.08 5.54
C ILE A 22 9.56 -12.06 6.72
N CYS A 23 10.73 -12.22 7.36
CA CYS A 23 10.90 -13.22 8.42
C CYS A 23 10.85 -12.63 9.84
N PHE A 24 10.71 -11.30 9.96
CA PHE A 24 10.66 -10.55 11.21
C PHE A 24 11.87 -10.75 12.15
N LYS A 25 13.00 -11.21 11.59
CA LYS A 25 14.28 -11.34 12.31
C LYS A 25 15.18 -10.15 12.01
N GLU A 26 16.05 -9.82 12.96
CA GLU A 26 17.05 -8.77 12.84
C GLU A 26 17.88 -8.93 11.55
N VAL A 27 18.03 -7.83 10.80
CA VAL A 27 18.86 -7.78 9.60
C VAL A 27 20.30 -7.49 9.99
N ARG A 28 21.14 -8.52 9.87
CA ARG A 28 22.60 -8.38 9.98
C ARG A 28 23.17 -8.00 8.62
N LEU A 29 23.74 -6.80 8.52
CA LEU A 29 24.31 -6.24 7.29
C LEU A 29 25.37 -7.15 6.64
N GLU A 30 26.10 -7.94 7.44
CA GLU A 30 27.11 -8.88 7.00
C GLU A 30 26.57 -9.99 6.07
N ARG A 31 25.28 -10.28 6.11
CA ARG A 31 24.64 -11.34 5.30
C ARG A 31 23.92 -10.80 4.06
N GLY A 32 24.05 -9.51 3.78
CA GLY A 32 23.39 -8.83 2.66
C GLY A 32 21.91 -8.55 2.94
N SER A 33 21.47 -7.34 2.59
CA SER A 33 20.09 -6.90 2.73
C SER A 33 19.66 -5.99 1.59
N TYR A 34 18.37 -6.03 1.27
CA TYR A 34 17.73 -5.03 0.40
C TYR A 34 16.98 -4.03 1.27
N SER A 35 17.18 -2.73 1.02
CA SER A 35 16.51 -1.64 1.73
C SER A 35 15.89 -0.64 0.76
N CYS A 36 14.75 -0.05 1.16
CA CYS A 36 14.13 1.01 0.39
C CYS A 36 14.96 2.30 0.47
N GLY A 37 15.31 2.90 -0.67
CA GLY A 37 16.08 4.16 -0.74
C GLY A 37 15.26 5.42 -0.45
N LYS A 38 13.94 5.32 -0.26
CA LYS A 38 13.08 6.48 0.03
C LYS A 38 13.36 7.01 1.44
N LEU A 39 13.62 8.30 1.56
CA LEU A 39 13.87 8.96 2.85
C LEU A 39 12.71 8.66 3.83
N GLY A 40 13.04 8.15 5.01
CA GLY A 40 12.07 7.77 6.05
C GLY A 40 11.44 6.37 5.91
N CYS A 41 11.69 5.64 4.82
CA CYS A 41 11.18 4.27 4.65
C CYS A 41 12.09 3.26 5.37
N LYS A 42 11.56 2.57 6.39
CA LYS A 42 12.28 1.53 7.17
C LYS A 42 12.05 0.12 6.62
N TYR A 43 11.80 0.00 5.31
CA TYR A 43 11.59 -1.29 4.68
C TYR A 43 12.95 -1.93 4.37
N VAL A 44 13.26 -3.03 5.07
CA VAL A 44 14.47 -3.83 4.86
C VAL A 44 14.11 -5.31 4.88
N VAL A 45 14.79 -6.10 4.06
CA VAL A 45 14.63 -7.56 3.98
C VAL A 45 15.99 -8.23 3.78
N HIS A 46 16.16 -9.44 4.31
CA HIS A 46 17.36 -10.24 4.02
C HIS A 46 17.40 -10.61 2.54
N VAL A 47 18.60 -10.63 1.94
CA VAL A 47 18.78 -11.11 0.57
C VAL A 47 18.24 -12.53 0.42
N ASN A 48 18.54 -13.43 1.36
CA ASN A 48 18.06 -14.82 1.29
C ASN A 48 16.54 -14.94 1.41
N CYS A 49 15.88 -14.14 2.26
CA CYS A 49 14.42 -14.14 2.34
C CYS A 49 13.74 -13.75 1.02
N VAL A 50 14.43 -12.95 0.20
CA VAL A 50 13.98 -12.58 -1.15
C VAL A 50 14.35 -13.65 -2.17
N LEU A 51 15.54 -14.25 -2.06
CA LEU A 51 16.04 -15.23 -3.04
C LEU A 51 15.49 -16.65 -2.87
N GLU A 52 15.03 -17.03 -1.68
CA GLU A 52 14.45 -18.35 -1.37
C GLU A 52 13.21 -18.66 -2.21
N ASN A 53 12.52 -17.62 -2.68
CA ASN A 53 11.40 -17.78 -3.59
C ASN A 53 11.64 -16.92 -4.83
N ARG A 54 11.92 -17.55 -5.97
CA ARG A 54 12.12 -16.88 -7.27
C ARG A 54 10.91 -16.05 -7.73
N THR A 55 9.77 -16.17 -7.06
CA THR A 55 8.61 -15.32 -7.30
C THR A 55 8.72 -13.97 -6.59
N LEU A 56 9.53 -13.84 -5.52
CA LEU A 56 9.74 -12.63 -4.70
C LEU A 56 10.60 -11.54 -5.35
N TYR A 57 11.30 -11.84 -6.44
CA TYR A 57 12.16 -10.85 -7.10
C TYR A 57 12.23 -11.04 -8.62
N ARG A 58 12.48 -9.94 -9.32
CA ARG A 58 12.88 -9.95 -10.74
C ARG A 58 14.09 -9.04 -10.89
N VAL A 59 15.09 -9.50 -11.64
CA VAL A 59 16.26 -8.68 -11.98
C VAL A 59 15.86 -7.70 -13.07
N ILE A 60 15.75 -6.43 -12.71
CA ILE A 60 15.54 -5.35 -13.68
C ILE A 60 16.89 -5.08 -14.33
N LYS A 61 16.98 -5.27 -15.66
CA LYS A 61 18.24 -5.10 -16.40
C LYS A 61 18.45 -3.68 -16.92
N ASP A 62 17.42 -2.84 -16.90
CA ASP A 62 17.46 -1.51 -17.53
C ASP A 62 16.59 -0.50 -16.76
N GLU A 63 17.12 0.71 -16.53
CA GLU A 63 16.53 1.75 -15.67
C GLU A 63 15.24 2.33 -16.26
N LYS A 64 15.10 2.36 -17.59
CA LYS A 64 13.88 2.81 -18.29
C LYS A 64 12.63 2.00 -17.94
N GLN A 65 12.79 0.72 -17.59
CA GLN A 65 11.66 -0.11 -17.18
C GLN A 65 11.13 0.29 -15.79
N CYS A 66 11.88 0.99 -14.95
CA CYS A 66 11.39 1.49 -13.66
C CYS A 66 10.53 2.75 -13.82
N GLU A 67 10.95 3.68 -14.69
CA GLU A 67 10.27 4.97 -14.89
C GLU A 67 8.86 4.78 -15.48
N GLU A 68 8.70 3.91 -16.47
CA GLU A 68 7.37 3.58 -17.03
C GLU A 68 6.42 2.91 -16.02
N LEU A 69 6.95 2.21 -15.02
CA LEU A 69 6.16 1.53 -13.98
C LEU A 69 5.67 2.52 -12.92
N GLU A 70 6.48 3.52 -12.57
CA GLU A 70 6.11 4.59 -11.63
C GLU A 70 5.04 5.50 -12.25
N GLU A 71 5.18 5.90 -13.52
CA GLU A 71 4.19 6.73 -14.21
C GLU A 71 2.81 6.05 -14.36
N LYS A 72 2.76 4.75 -14.67
CA LYS A 72 1.48 4.00 -14.78
C LYS A 72 0.77 3.83 -13.45
N SER A 73 1.51 3.71 -12.34
CA SER A 73 0.93 3.64 -11.00
C SER A 73 0.33 4.99 -10.58
N MET A 74 0.97 6.10 -10.96
CA MET A 74 0.50 7.46 -10.66
C MET A 74 -0.68 7.91 -11.54
N GLN A 75 -0.89 7.33 -12.72
CA GLN A 75 -2.01 7.67 -13.62
C GLN A 75 -3.32 6.93 -13.31
N SER A 76 -3.33 5.99 -12.36
CA SER A 76 -4.53 5.23 -11.97
C SER A 76 -5.31 5.95 -10.86
N SER A 77 -5.66 7.21 -11.10
CA SER A 77 -6.41 8.03 -10.14
C SER A 77 -7.74 7.35 -9.79
N THR A 78 -7.96 7.21 -8.50
CA THR A 78 -9.03 6.40 -7.89
C THR A 78 -10.20 7.29 -7.42
N ILE A 79 -9.95 8.60 -7.41
CA ILE A 79 -10.84 9.66 -6.96
C ILE A 79 -11.05 10.72 -8.03
N ARG A 80 -12.25 11.29 -8.07
CA ARG A 80 -12.56 12.55 -8.73
C ARG A 80 -12.97 13.58 -7.69
N VAL A 81 -12.24 14.69 -7.59
CA VAL A 81 -12.53 15.75 -6.64
C VAL A 81 -13.71 16.59 -7.13
N ILE A 82 -14.65 16.89 -6.22
CA ILE A 82 -15.87 17.67 -6.49
C ILE A 82 -15.78 19.02 -5.78
N GLU A 83 -15.40 19.03 -4.50
CA GLU A 83 -15.28 20.23 -3.69
C GLU A 83 -13.94 20.22 -2.94
N VAL A 84 -13.38 21.41 -2.73
CA VAL A 84 -12.09 21.66 -2.08
C VAL A 84 -12.27 22.79 -1.08
N ASN A 85 -11.64 22.71 0.10
CA ASN A 85 -11.64 23.80 1.07
C ASN A 85 -10.57 24.87 0.76
N GLU A 86 -10.56 25.95 1.54
CA GLU A 86 -9.62 27.07 1.40
C GLU A 86 -8.14 26.66 1.52
N VAL A 87 -7.86 25.54 2.19
CA VAL A 87 -6.52 25.00 2.39
C VAL A 87 -6.10 24.03 1.28
N GLY A 88 -6.96 23.82 0.27
CA GLY A 88 -6.69 22.95 -0.87
C GLY A 88 -6.98 21.46 -0.61
N GLU A 89 -7.68 21.13 0.47
CA GLU A 89 -8.06 19.74 0.79
C GLU A 89 -9.41 19.37 0.17
N ALA A 90 -9.47 18.20 -0.47
CA ALA A 90 -10.68 17.70 -1.10
C ALA A 90 -11.74 17.33 -0.04
N THR A 91 -12.78 18.15 0.10
CA THR A 91 -13.85 17.93 1.08
C THR A 91 -14.95 17.02 0.55
N LYS A 92 -15.07 16.90 -0.77
CA LYS A 92 -16.05 16.02 -1.41
C LYS A 92 -15.46 15.37 -2.66
N ILE A 93 -15.66 14.06 -2.77
CA ILE A 93 -15.08 13.26 -3.84
C ILE A 93 -16.09 12.23 -4.37
N GLN A 94 -15.88 11.81 -5.61
CA GLN A 94 -16.42 10.57 -6.14
C GLN A 94 -15.31 9.52 -6.10
N HIS A 95 -15.54 8.40 -5.43
CA HIS A 95 -14.58 7.30 -5.31
C HIS A 95 -15.03 6.12 -6.16
N PHE A 96 -14.12 5.47 -6.92
CA PHE A 96 -14.49 4.39 -7.85
C PHE A 96 -15.20 3.20 -7.18
N SER A 97 -14.96 2.96 -5.89
CA SER A 97 -15.54 1.85 -5.14
C SER A 97 -16.95 2.12 -4.61
N HIS A 98 -17.48 3.32 -4.82
CA HIS A 98 -18.75 3.72 -4.25
C HIS A 98 -19.53 4.65 -5.18
N GLN A 99 -20.84 4.44 -5.28
CA GLN A 99 -21.67 5.18 -6.24
C GLN A 99 -21.93 6.64 -5.83
N HIS A 100 -22.12 6.88 -4.53
CA HIS A 100 -22.40 8.22 -4.00
C HIS A 100 -21.12 9.03 -3.76
N CYS A 101 -21.29 10.33 -3.57
CA CYS A 101 -20.18 11.19 -3.17
C CYS A 101 -19.80 10.92 -1.72
N LEU A 102 -18.50 10.94 -1.44
CA LEU A 102 -17.98 10.89 -0.08
C LEU A 102 -17.57 12.27 0.39
N VAL A 103 -17.85 12.57 1.65
CA VAL A 103 -17.55 13.84 2.32
C VAL A 103 -16.48 13.61 3.38
N LEU A 104 -15.52 14.52 3.46
CA LEU A 104 -14.44 14.50 4.46
C LEU A 104 -14.99 14.91 5.84
N ALA A 105 -14.60 14.18 6.87
CA ALA A 105 -14.89 14.51 8.26
C ALA A 105 -13.69 14.22 9.18
N ASP A 106 -13.55 15.01 10.24
CA ASP A 106 -12.53 14.90 11.27
C ASP A 106 -13.16 14.57 12.63
N LYS A 107 -13.29 13.26 12.92
CA LYS A 107 -13.99 12.72 14.10
C LYS A 107 -15.48 13.08 14.14
N MET A 108 -16.27 12.19 14.75
CA MET A 108 -17.67 12.46 15.11
C MET A 108 -17.81 12.21 16.61
N GLU A 109 -18.67 12.98 17.28
CA GLU A 109 -18.83 13.01 18.75
C GLU A 109 -19.24 11.64 19.34
N GLU A 110 -19.77 10.74 18.52
CA GLU A 110 -20.17 9.40 18.95
C GLU A 110 -19.12 8.35 18.56
N GLU A 111 -18.58 7.66 19.57
CA GLU A 111 -17.79 6.42 19.46
C GLU A 111 -18.67 5.24 19.00
N ILE A 112 -19.29 5.40 17.84
CA ILE A 112 -19.83 4.26 17.11
C ILE A 112 -18.62 3.50 16.58
N ASP A 113 -18.58 2.18 16.79
CA ASP A 113 -17.58 1.23 16.29
C ASP A 113 -17.67 1.13 14.75
N ARG A 114 -17.40 2.24 14.07
CA ARG A 114 -17.40 2.38 12.61
C ARG A 114 -16.11 1.74 12.10
N LYS A 115 -16.24 0.89 11.09
CA LYS A 115 -15.10 0.28 10.41
C LYS A 115 -14.97 0.87 9.02
N CYS A 116 -13.73 0.97 8.56
CA CYS A 116 -13.44 1.31 7.18
C CYS A 116 -13.86 0.15 6.27
N ASP A 117 -14.70 0.43 5.28
CA ASP A 117 -15.11 -0.54 4.26
C ASP A 117 -13.95 -0.95 3.33
N GLY A 118 -12.82 -0.24 3.40
CA GLY A 118 -11.60 -0.57 2.66
C GLY A 118 -10.71 -1.59 3.38
N CYS A 119 -10.35 -1.36 4.64
CA CYS A 119 -9.40 -2.22 5.36
C CYS A 119 -10.03 -3.00 6.51
N MET A 120 -11.33 -2.84 6.76
CA MET A 120 -12.08 -3.46 7.86
C MET A 120 -11.59 -3.11 9.27
N LEU A 121 -10.67 -2.15 9.40
CA LEU A 121 -10.18 -1.63 10.67
C LEU A 121 -11.06 -0.48 11.19
N PRO A 122 -11.11 -0.26 12.52
CA PRO A 122 -11.86 0.85 13.09
C PRO A 122 -11.45 2.24 12.57
N ILE A 123 -12.41 3.13 12.44
CA ILE A 123 -12.21 4.56 12.14
C ILE A 123 -11.92 5.30 13.45
N SER A 124 -10.78 5.99 13.54
CA SER A 124 -10.37 6.72 14.77
C SER A 124 -9.92 8.16 14.51
N ASN A 125 -9.85 8.55 13.24
CA ASN A 125 -9.15 9.71 12.70
C ASN A 125 -9.83 10.15 11.39
N ILE A 126 -9.26 11.11 10.65
CA ILE A 126 -9.81 11.69 9.43
C ILE A 126 -10.27 10.61 8.43
N PHE A 127 -11.50 10.76 7.95
CA PHE A 127 -12.16 9.78 7.09
C PHE A 127 -13.10 10.44 6.10
N TYR A 128 -13.45 9.69 5.05
CA TYR A 128 -14.50 10.02 4.13
C TYR A 128 -15.73 9.16 4.43
N TYR A 129 -16.91 9.75 4.40
CA TYR A 129 -18.17 9.02 4.61
C TYR A 129 -19.21 9.38 3.56
N CYS A 130 -20.12 8.46 3.31
CA CYS A 130 -21.30 8.71 2.47
C CYS A 130 -22.44 9.26 3.34
N SER A 131 -23.07 10.36 2.92
CA SER A 131 -24.25 10.90 3.61
C SER A 131 -25.53 10.11 3.33
N GLU A 132 -25.51 9.23 2.33
CA GLU A 132 -26.69 8.50 1.83
C GLU A 132 -26.75 7.05 2.34
N CYS A 133 -25.63 6.47 2.79
CA CYS A 133 -25.56 5.09 3.25
C CYS A 133 -24.38 4.88 4.22
N PRO A 134 -24.34 3.79 5.01
CA PRO A 134 -23.30 3.57 6.02
C PRO A 134 -21.99 3.08 5.39
N PHE A 135 -21.36 3.93 4.58
CA PHE A 135 -20.08 3.65 3.92
C PHE A 135 -19.01 4.63 4.38
N PHE A 136 -17.86 4.10 4.81
CA PHE A 136 -16.78 4.83 5.45
C PHE A 136 -15.42 4.36 4.92
N LEU A 137 -14.53 5.29 4.62
CA LEU A 137 -13.15 4.98 4.26
C LEU A 137 -12.19 5.88 5.04
N HIS A 138 -11.09 5.31 5.56
CA HIS A 138 -9.97 6.15 5.99
C HIS A 138 -9.48 6.99 4.82
N LYS A 139 -8.99 8.20 5.10
CA LYS A 139 -8.35 9.05 4.07
C LYS A 139 -7.25 8.29 3.31
N THR A 140 -6.44 7.50 4.02
CA THR A 140 -5.40 6.65 3.41
C THR A 140 -5.95 5.54 2.52
N CYS A 141 -7.15 5.01 2.81
CA CYS A 141 -7.80 4.00 1.99
C CYS A 141 -8.39 4.59 0.70
N VAL A 142 -8.86 5.84 0.76
CA VAL A 142 -9.31 6.60 -0.42
C VAL A 142 -8.17 6.90 -1.39
N GLU A 143 -6.97 7.14 -0.86
CA GLU A 143 -5.77 7.47 -1.63
C GLU A 143 -5.04 6.23 -2.17
N LEU A 144 -5.55 5.02 -1.92
CA LEU A 144 -4.95 3.79 -2.44
C LEU A 144 -4.97 3.82 -3.97
N PRO A 145 -3.82 3.55 -4.62
CA PRO A 145 -3.77 3.55 -6.07
C PRO A 145 -4.55 2.35 -6.62
N ARG A 146 -5.41 2.60 -7.61
CA ARG A 146 -6.15 1.53 -8.29
C ARG A 146 -5.24 0.52 -8.96
N ILE A 147 -4.07 0.95 -9.44
CA ILE A 147 -3.00 0.07 -9.90
C ILE A 147 -1.78 0.27 -9.02
N LYS A 148 -1.46 -0.74 -8.23
CA LYS A 148 -0.23 -0.79 -7.44
C LYS A 148 0.76 -1.69 -8.16
N GLN A 149 1.94 -1.17 -8.44
CA GLN A 149 3.06 -2.01 -8.87
C GLN A 149 3.47 -2.87 -7.68
N HIS A 150 3.25 -4.18 -7.78
CA HIS A 150 3.83 -5.08 -6.82
C HIS A 150 5.28 -5.36 -7.24
N TRP A 151 6.21 -5.08 -6.33
CA TRP A 151 7.65 -5.35 -6.48
C TRP A 151 7.93 -6.84 -6.76
N PHE A 152 7.00 -7.71 -6.34
CA PHE A 152 6.83 -9.09 -6.79
C PHE A 152 6.29 -9.09 -8.23
N ARG A 153 7.14 -9.45 -9.21
CA ARG A 153 6.80 -9.76 -10.62
C ARG A 153 6.59 -8.64 -11.65
N GLN A 154 6.62 -7.34 -11.28
CA GLN A 154 6.22 -6.27 -12.23
C GLN A 154 4.81 -6.50 -12.79
N SER A 155 3.96 -7.20 -12.04
CA SER A 155 2.55 -7.38 -12.35
C SER A 155 1.77 -6.23 -11.72
N ASN A 156 0.83 -5.68 -12.48
CA ASN A 156 -0.07 -4.66 -11.99
C ASN A 156 -1.05 -5.29 -11.00
N ALA A 157 -0.95 -4.92 -9.72
CA ALA A 157 -1.97 -5.25 -8.75
C ALA A 157 -3.16 -4.31 -8.96
N THR A 158 -4.34 -4.86 -9.24
CA THR A 158 -5.55 -4.06 -9.43
C THR A 158 -6.34 -4.05 -8.12
N LEU A 159 -6.64 -2.87 -7.63
CA LEU A 159 -7.52 -2.66 -6.47
C LEU A 159 -8.94 -3.06 -6.88
N ASP A 160 -9.49 -3.99 -6.15
CA ASP A 160 -10.84 -4.51 -6.34
C ASP A 160 -11.57 -4.45 -5.00
N PHE A 161 -12.88 -4.31 -5.07
CA PHE A 161 -13.79 -4.15 -3.94
C PHE A 161 -15.03 -5.04 -4.11
N ASN A 162 -15.07 -5.85 -5.18
CA ASN A 162 -16.19 -6.71 -5.49
C ASN A 162 -16.01 -8.06 -4.80
N SER A 163 -16.84 -8.30 -3.78
CA SER A 163 -17.10 -9.57 -3.08
C SER A 163 -16.12 -9.98 -1.97
N PHE A 164 -16.61 -10.89 -1.12
CA PHE A 164 -15.84 -11.57 -0.09
C PHE A 164 -14.78 -12.47 -0.74
N LYS A 165 -13.52 -12.27 -0.37
CA LYS A 165 -12.38 -13.04 -0.89
C LYS A 165 -11.53 -13.56 0.25
N GLU A 166 -10.96 -14.76 0.06
CA GLU A 166 -9.92 -15.27 0.93
C GLU A 166 -8.58 -14.67 0.48
N CYS A 167 -7.82 -14.11 1.42
CA CYS A 167 -6.49 -13.60 1.15
C CYS A 167 -5.47 -14.74 1.07
N ASP A 168 -4.74 -14.86 -0.05
CA ASP A 168 -3.74 -15.91 -0.26
C ASP A 168 -2.55 -15.87 0.72
N PHE A 169 -2.36 -14.75 1.42
CA PHE A 169 -1.22 -14.55 2.32
C PHE A 169 -1.56 -14.78 3.79
N CYS A 170 -2.77 -14.43 4.23
CA CYS A 170 -3.18 -14.58 5.63
C CYS A 170 -4.32 -15.59 5.84
N SER A 171 -4.86 -16.15 4.76
CA SER A 171 -5.98 -17.10 4.74
C SER A 171 -7.23 -16.58 5.47
N GLN A 172 -7.42 -15.26 5.51
CA GLN A 172 -8.60 -14.63 6.09
C GLN A 172 -9.59 -14.24 5.01
N LEU A 173 -10.87 -14.45 5.28
CA LEU A 173 -11.97 -13.92 4.47
C LEU A 173 -12.13 -12.43 4.75
N CYS A 174 -11.99 -11.61 3.71
CA CYS A 174 -12.08 -10.16 3.77
C CYS A 174 -13.19 -9.67 2.83
N SER A 175 -14.04 -8.76 3.32
CA SER A 175 -15.03 -8.03 2.51
C SER A 175 -14.54 -6.66 2.07
N GLY A 176 -13.33 -6.27 2.49
CA GLY A 176 -12.74 -4.97 2.19
C GLY A 176 -12.10 -4.94 0.81
N PHE A 177 -11.29 -3.92 0.58
CA PHE A 177 -10.46 -3.82 -0.60
C PHE A 177 -9.40 -4.90 -0.61
N PHE A 178 -9.12 -5.40 -1.81
CA PHE A 178 -8.05 -6.34 -2.07
C PHE A 178 -7.31 -5.96 -3.34
N TYR A 179 -6.03 -6.29 -3.37
CA TYR A 179 -5.22 -6.21 -4.57
C TYR A 179 -5.21 -7.57 -5.24
N ARG A 180 -5.71 -7.63 -6.47
CA ARG A 180 -5.58 -8.81 -7.33
C ARG A 180 -4.31 -8.73 -8.15
N ILE A 181 -3.45 -9.74 -8.04
CA ILE A 181 -2.20 -9.89 -8.78
C ILE A 181 -2.25 -11.24 -9.50
N ASP A 182 -2.42 -11.22 -10.82
CA ASP A 182 -2.59 -12.43 -11.63
C ASP A 182 -3.74 -13.33 -11.09
N SER A 183 -3.41 -14.40 -10.38
CA SER A 183 -4.35 -15.35 -9.75
C SER A 183 -4.40 -15.26 -8.22
N TRP A 184 -3.80 -14.22 -7.63
CA TRP A 184 -3.64 -14.05 -6.19
C TRP A 184 -4.45 -12.84 -5.71
N ASP A 185 -5.16 -12.99 -4.60
CA ASP A 185 -5.93 -11.95 -3.91
C ASP A 185 -5.25 -11.63 -2.56
N MET A 186 -4.92 -10.35 -2.35
CA MET A 186 -4.26 -9.86 -1.15
C MET A 186 -5.12 -8.80 -0.45
N CYS A 187 -5.54 -9.06 0.79
CA CYS A 187 -6.23 -8.06 1.61
C CYS A 187 -5.29 -6.89 1.98
N ILE A 188 -5.89 -5.74 2.29
CA ILE A 188 -5.18 -4.51 2.62
C ILE A 188 -4.96 -4.36 4.13
#